data_AF-A0A257S118-F1
#
_entry.id   AF-A0A257S118-F1
#
_cell.length_a   1.000
_cell.length_b   1.000
_cell.length_c   1.000
_cell.angle_alpha   90.00
_cell.angle_beta   90.00
_cell.angle_gamma   90.00
#
_symmetry.space_group_name_H-M   'P 1'
#
loop_
_entity.id
_entity.type
_entity.pdbx_description
1 polymer ?
#
loop_
_entity_poly.entity_id
_entity_poly.type
_entity_poly.pdbx_seq_one_letter_code
_entity_poly.pdbx_strand_id
1 'polypeptide(L)'
;MPIFGRWKAERRLQERAERFVARLLEDPDAAQVEWLAGAATRGDRDHALWELRYARRALGLVSAQRDALDDRTGAAVAHAMAAAFERDRHIGRDRLELAQRQFNARLSAYRDAVGARLTAATPGRLGRTLLAFAGGSFRELDANVEHAGALLAADLRAANEALREIFGTATLPE
;
A
#
# COMPACT_ATOMS: atom_id res chain seq x y z
N MET A 1 -28.32 -22.20 16.30
CA MET A 1 -26.96 -22.44 15.77
C MET A 1 -26.28 -21.14 15.31
N PRO A 2 -25.70 -20.34 16.21
CA PRO A 2 -25.04 -19.08 15.86
C PRO A 2 -23.53 -19.22 15.56
N ILE A 3 -22.87 -20.23 16.16
CA ILE A 3 -21.40 -20.40 16.15
C ILE A 3 -20.88 -20.73 14.75
N PHE A 4 -21.55 -21.63 14.03
CA PHE A 4 -21.17 -22.01 12.66
C PHE A 4 -21.31 -20.85 11.65
N GLY A 5 -22.28 -19.96 11.84
CA GLY A 5 -22.47 -18.78 11.00
C GLY A 5 -21.35 -17.75 11.18
N ARG A 6 -20.95 -17.50 12.44
CA ARG A 6 -19.85 -16.58 12.78
C ARG A 6 -18.51 -17.06 12.23
N TRP A 7 -18.20 -18.36 12.40
CA TRP A 7 -16.97 -18.95 11.86
C TRP A 7 -16.90 -18.83 10.33
N LYS A 8 -18.00 -19.10 9.63
CA LYS A 8 -18.06 -18.98 8.16
C LYS A 8 -17.89 -17.54 7.69
N ALA A 9 -18.42 -16.57 8.43
CA ALA A 9 -18.25 -15.14 8.13
C ALA A 9 -16.81 -14.68 8.36
N GLU A 10 -16.19 -15.07 9.47
CA GLU A 10 -14.77 -14.80 9.77
C GLU A 10 -13.85 -15.39 8.72
N ARG A 11 -14.08 -16.64 8.31
CA ARG A 11 -13.31 -17.28 7.25
C ARG A 11 -13.44 -16.56 5.91
N ARG A 12 -14.65 -16.15 5.53
CA ARG A 12 -14.87 -15.37 4.29
C ARG A 12 -14.19 -14.01 4.34
N LEU A 13 -14.18 -13.35 5.50
CA LEU A 13 -13.48 -12.08 5.69
C LEU A 13 -11.97 -12.27 5.49
N GLN A 14 -11.41 -13.33 6.09
CA GLN A 14 -10.00 -13.67 5.95
C GLN A 14 -9.63 -14.01 4.49
N GLU A 15 -10.40 -14.85 3.81
CA GLU A 15 -10.20 -15.21 2.40
C GLU A 15 -10.23 -13.97 1.48
N ARG A 16 -11.11 -13.01 1.75
CA ARG A 16 -11.18 -11.72 1.03
C ARG A 16 -9.97 -10.85 1.31
N ALA A 17 -9.53 -10.76 2.56
CA ALA A 17 -8.35 -10.00 2.96
C ALA A 17 -7.08 -10.55 2.29
N GLU A 18 -6.91 -11.87 2.28
CA GLU A 18 -5.79 -12.53 1.59
C GLU A 18 -5.79 -12.26 0.09
N ARG A 19 -6.97 -12.31 -0.55
CA ARG A 19 -7.09 -11.98 -1.98
C ARG A 19 -6.74 -10.51 -2.27
N PHE A 20 -7.14 -9.59 -1.40
CA PHE A 20 -6.79 -8.17 -1.54
C PHE A 20 -5.29 -7.96 -1.38
N VAL A 21 -4.68 -8.56 -0.35
CA VAL A 21 -3.24 -8.50 -0.11
C VAL A 21 -2.45 -9.12 -1.26
N ALA A 22 -2.91 -10.22 -1.85
CA ALA A 22 -2.26 -10.84 -3.01
C ALA A 22 -2.12 -9.86 -4.19
N ARG A 23 -3.13 -9.03 -4.47
CA ARG A 23 -3.04 -7.97 -5.48
C ARG A 23 -2.00 -6.90 -5.12
N LEU A 24 -1.90 -6.53 -3.85
CA LEU A 24 -0.91 -5.53 -3.39
C LEU A 24 0.54 -6.04 -3.44
N LEU A 25 0.74 -7.36 -3.49
CA LEU A 25 2.05 -7.99 -3.59
C LEU A 25 2.55 -8.15 -5.04
N GLU A 26 1.70 -7.85 -6.03
CA GLU A 26 2.11 -7.84 -7.44
C GLU A 26 3.27 -6.88 -7.65
N ASP A 27 4.24 -7.31 -8.45
CA ASP A 27 5.44 -6.54 -8.69
C ASP A 27 5.12 -5.22 -9.42
N PRO A 28 5.85 -4.13 -9.09
CA PRO A 28 5.79 -2.89 -9.86
C PRO A 28 6.20 -3.11 -11.32
N ASP A 29 5.71 -2.26 -12.21
CA ASP A 29 6.10 -2.31 -13.63
C ASP A 29 7.61 -2.02 -13.75
N ALA A 30 8.31 -2.78 -14.59
CA ALA A 30 9.73 -2.58 -14.87
C ALA A 30 10.04 -1.13 -15.29
N ALA A 31 9.18 -0.49 -16.07
CA ALA A 31 9.37 0.90 -16.49
C ALA A 31 9.32 1.87 -15.28
N GLN A 32 8.46 1.60 -14.29
CA GLN A 32 8.37 2.40 -13.06
C GLN A 32 9.63 2.23 -12.21
N VAL A 33 10.14 1.00 -12.13
CA VAL A 33 11.40 0.69 -11.41
C VAL A 33 12.57 1.41 -12.05
N GLU A 34 12.72 1.34 -13.38
CA GLU A 34 13.81 2.02 -14.11
C GLU A 34 13.75 3.53 -13.93
N TRP A 35 12.54 4.11 -14.04
CA TRP A 35 12.36 5.54 -13.82
C TRP A 35 12.77 5.95 -12.40
N LEU A 36 12.27 5.26 -11.36
CA LEU A 36 12.59 5.61 -9.98
C LEU A 36 14.09 5.40 -9.68
N ALA A 37 14.70 4.38 -10.29
CA ALA A 37 16.11 4.10 -10.14
C ALA A 37 16.97 5.25 -10.66
N GLY A 38 16.66 5.75 -11.86
CA GLY A 38 17.32 6.91 -12.44
C GLY A 38 17.03 8.21 -11.71
N ALA A 39 15.79 8.39 -11.23
CA ALA A 39 15.34 9.65 -10.62
C ALA A 39 15.88 9.86 -9.19
N ALA A 40 15.92 8.81 -8.35
CA ALA A 40 16.11 8.99 -6.91
C ALA A 40 17.15 8.06 -6.25
N THR A 41 17.36 6.85 -6.77
CA THR A 41 18.22 5.85 -6.10
C THR A 41 19.63 5.75 -6.66
N ARG A 42 20.06 6.72 -7.50
CA ARG A 42 21.37 6.74 -8.16
C ARG A 42 21.63 5.48 -9.02
N GLY A 43 20.59 4.94 -9.63
CA GLY A 43 20.64 3.75 -10.46
C GLY A 43 20.46 2.42 -9.71
N ASP A 44 20.25 2.45 -8.38
CA ASP A 44 19.95 1.24 -7.61
C ASP A 44 18.51 0.76 -7.88
N ARG A 45 18.40 -0.18 -8.81
CA ARG A 45 17.11 -0.77 -9.22
C ARG A 45 16.48 -1.62 -8.12
N ASP A 46 17.27 -2.28 -7.29
CA ASP A 46 16.74 -3.13 -6.22
C ASP A 46 16.12 -2.26 -5.12
N HIS A 47 16.78 -1.15 -4.77
CA HIS A 47 16.20 -0.17 -3.85
C HIS A 47 14.92 0.43 -4.43
N ALA A 48 14.92 0.85 -5.70
CA ALA A 48 13.74 1.40 -6.36
C ALA A 48 12.56 0.40 -6.36
N LEU A 49 12.82 -0.87 -6.68
CA LEU A 49 11.82 -1.94 -6.64
C LEU A 49 11.22 -2.09 -5.24
N TRP A 50 12.05 -2.09 -4.21
CA TRP A 50 11.58 -2.21 -2.82
C TRP A 50 10.75 -1.01 -2.38
N GLU A 51 11.13 0.22 -2.73
CA GLU A 51 10.33 1.40 -2.37
C GLU A 51 8.96 1.38 -3.04
N LEU A 52 8.87 0.98 -4.30
CA LEU A 52 7.58 0.83 -5.00
C LEU A 52 6.72 -0.28 -4.39
N ARG A 53 7.32 -1.43 -4.03
CA ARG A 53 6.62 -2.50 -3.30
C ARG A 53 6.08 -1.99 -1.96
N TYR A 54 6.90 -1.28 -1.18
CA TYR A 54 6.46 -0.73 0.10
C TYR A 54 5.37 0.32 -0.08
N ALA A 55 5.49 1.21 -1.06
CA ALA A 55 4.50 2.25 -1.34
C ALA A 55 3.14 1.65 -1.69
N ARG A 56 3.09 0.70 -2.63
CA ARG A 56 1.85 0.00 -3.03
C ARG A 56 1.20 -0.72 -1.84
N ARG A 57 1.97 -1.50 -1.08
CA ARG A 57 1.48 -2.23 0.10
C ARG A 57 0.96 -1.27 1.18
N ALA A 58 1.66 -0.16 1.41
CA ALA A 58 1.30 0.83 2.42
C ALA A 58 0.02 1.58 2.03
N LEU A 59 -0.08 2.05 0.78
CA LEU A 59 -1.27 2.72 0.27
C LEU A 59 -2.48 1.80 0.24
N GLY A 60 -2.30 0.53 -0.14
CA GLY A 60 -3.36 -0.46 -0.07
C GLY A 60 -3.89 -0.69 1.34
N LEU A 61 -3.02 -0.73 2.35
CA LEU A 61 -3.43 -0.83 3.75
C LEU A 61 -4.10 0.47 4.25
N VAL A 62 -3.59 1.64 3.86
CA VAL A 62 -4.23 2.94 4.17
C VAL A 62 -5.64 3.01 3.57
N SER A 63 -5.81 2.56 2.33
CA SER A 63 -7.11 2.43 1.67
C SER A 63 -8.04 1.50 2.44
N ALA A 64 -7.59 0.30 2.80
CA ALA A 64 -8.39 -0.65 3.55
C ALA A 64 -8.77 -0.16 4.95
N GLN A 65 -7.96 0.69 5.58
CA GLN A 65 -8.26 1.30 6.89
C GLN A 65 -9.18 2.51 6.78
N ARG A 66 -9.16 3.25 5.66
CA ARG A 66 -9.99 4.44 5.43
C ARG A 66 -11.36 4.15 4.83
N ASP A 67 -11.39 3.30 3.80
CA ASP A 67 -12.59 2.91 3.05
C ASP A 67 -13.15 1.58 3.59
N ALA A 68 -12.71 1.18 4.80
CA ALA A 68 -13.20 -0.01 5.46
C ALA A 68 -14.72 0.11 5.61
N LEU A 69 -15.44 -0.87 5.05
CA LEU A 69 -16.90 -0.98 5.22
C LEU A 69 -17.27 -1.12 6.71
N ASP A 70 -16.34 -1.66 7.50
CA ASP A 70 -16.36 -1.75 8.97
C ASP A 70 -14.93 -1.85 9.54
N ASP A 71 -14.78 -1.67 10.86
CA ASP A 71 -13.49 -1.78 11.56
C ASP A 71 -12.79 -3.15 11.39
N ARG A 72 -13.57 -4.20 11.07
CA ARG A 72 -13.05 -5.57 10.92
C ARG A 72 -12.27 -5.75 9.63
N THR A 73 -12.66 -5.04 8.57
CA THR A 73 -12.02 -5.12 7.25
C THR A 73 -10.58 -4.64 7.31
N GLY A 74 -10.33 -3.47 7.90
CA GLY A 74 -8.98 -2.94 8.07
C GLY A 74 -8.08 -3.85 8.90
N ALA A 75 -8.61 -4.43 9.99
CA ALA A 75 -7.88 -5.36 10.84
C ALA A 75 -7.54 -6.68 10.11
N ALA A 76 -8.49 -7.24 9.35
CA ALA A 76 -8.26 -8.46 8.57
C ALA A 76 -7.19 -8.26 7.49
N VAL A 77 -7.22 -7.13 6.78
CA VAL A 77 -6.20 -6.78 5.78
C VAL A 77 -4.83 -6.57 6.43
N ALA A 78 -4.75 -5.91 7.59
CA ALA A 78 -3.49 -5.76 8.33
C ALA A 78 -2.91 -7.12 8.74
N HIS A 79 -3.73 -8.03 9.24
CA HIS A 79 -3.30 -9.37 9.63
C HIS A 79 -2.83 -10.19 8.42
N ALA A 80 -3.59 -10.17 7.32
CA ALA A 80 -3.20 -10.83 6.07
C ALA A 80 -1.89 -10.26 5.49
N MET A 81 -1.66 -8.95 5.59
CA MET A 81 -0.42 -8.30 5.15
C MET A 81 0.77 -8.76 6.00
N ALA A 82 0.63 -8.82 7.32
CA ALA A 82 1.69 -9.33 8.20
C ALA A 82 2.08 -10.78 7.85
N ALA A 83 1.07 -11.65 7.69
CA ALA A 83 1.27 -13.04 7.28
C ALA A 83 1.85 -13.19 5.86
N ALA A 84 1.62 -12.21 4.97
CA ALA A 84 2.23 -12.20 3.65
C ALA A 84 3.72 -11.84 3.70
N PHE A 85 4.12 -10.90 4.55
CA PHE A 85 5.53 -10.56 4.76
C PHE A 85 6.35 -11.76 5.24
N GLU A 86 5.79 -12.57 6.14
CA GLU A 86 6.42 -13.82 6.63
C GLU A 86 6.66 -14.85 5.51
N ARG A 87 5.87 -14.78 4.43
CA ARG A 87 5.91 -15.72 3.29
C ARG A 87 6.54 -15.11 2.03
N ASP A 88 6.96 -13.84 2.07
CA ASP A 88 7.51 -13.15 0.90
C ASP A 88 8.89 -13.71 0.57
N ARG A 89 9.00 -14.37 -0.60
CA ARG A 89 10.24 -15.00 -1.08
C ARG A 89 11.41 -14.02 -1.24
N HIS A 90 11.13 -12.72 -1.35
CA HIS A 90 12.15 -11.71 -1.50
C HIS A 90 12.74 -11.26 -0.16
N ILE A 91 12.13 -11.67 0.96
CA ILE A 91 12.57 -11.34 2.31
C ILE A 91 13.34 -12.53 2.88
N GLY A 92 14.64 -12.34 3.10
CA GLY A 92 15.44 -13.30 3.86
C GLY A 92 14.88 -13.48 5.28
N ARG A 93 14.94 -14.70 5.83
CA ARG A 93 14.39 -15.00 7.17
C ARG A 93 14.97 -14.11 8.28
N ASP A 94 16.25 -13.74 8.16
CA ASP A 94 16.98 -12.82 9.04
C ASP A 94 16.62 -11.34 8.85
N ARG A 95 15.90 -11.00 7.78
CA ARG A 95 15.54 -9.63 7.39
C ARG A 95 14.07 -9.28 7.61
N LEU A 96 13.25 -10.24 8.05
CA LEU A 96 11.82 -10.03 8.24
C LEU A 96 11.53 -8.84 9.17
N GLU A 97 12.18 -8.79 10.33
CA GLU A 97 11.97 -7.72 11.30
C GLU A 97 12.36 -6.35 10.74
N LEU A 98 13.48 -6.28 10.01
CA LEU A 98 13.91 -5.06 9.33
C LEU A 98 12.90 -4.64 8.26
N ALA A 99 12.43 -5.58 7.43
CA ALA A 99 11.45 -5.30 6.38
C ALA A 99 10.13 -4.80 6.95
N GLN A 100 9.66 -5.36 8.08
CA GLN A 100 8.48 -4.89 8.79
C GLN A 100 8.67 -3.48 9.36
N ARG A 101 9.84 -3.19 9.96
CA ARG A 101 10.15 -1.82 10.44
C ARG A 101 10.18 -0.81 9.30
N GLN A 102 10.82 -1.16 8.18
CA GLN A 102 10.87 -0.29 6.99
C GLN A 102 9.45 -0.06 6.44
N PHE A 103 8.64 -1.11 6.32
CA PHE A 103 7.25 -1.01 5.89
C PHE A 103 6.42 -0.11 6.81
N ASN A 104 6.53 -0.29 8.13
CA ASN A 104 5.79 0.52 9.10
C ASN A 104 6.16 2.01 9.03
N ALA A 105 7.43 2.33 8.76
CA ALA A 105 7.85 3.71 8.52
C ALA A 105 7.17 4.31 7.27
N ARG A 106 7.09 3.55 6.17
CA ARG A 106 6.37 3.97 4.95
C ARG A 106 4.87 4.10 5.22
N LEU A 107 4.27 3.14 5.91
CA LEU A 107 2.87 3.15 6.26
C LEU A 107 2.48 4.41 7.05
N SER A 108 3.28 4.81 8.04
CA SER A 108 3.04 6.03 8.80
C SER A 108 3.11 7.26 7.89
N ALA A 109 4.20 7.40 7.12
CA ALA A 109 4.41 8.55 6.25
C ALA A 109 3.33 8.69 5.16
N TYR A 110 2.91 7.58 4.55
CA TYR A 110 1.84 7.60 3.55
C TYR A 110 0.47 7.88 4.16
N ARG A 111 0.21 7.40 5.38
CA ARG A 111 -1.02 7.78 6.10
C ARG A 111 -1.07 9.29 6.31
N ASP A 112 0.04 9.91 6.71
CA ASP A 112 0.14 11.36 6.90
C ASP A 112 0.00 12.12 5.57
N ALA A 113 0.63 11.62 4.49
CA ALA A 113 0.55 12.21 3.16
C ALA A 113 -0.88 12.18 2.58
N VAL A 114 -1.62 11.08 2.80
CA VAL A 114 -3.03 10.96 2.43
C VAL A 114 -3.89 11.90 3.29
N GLY A 115 -3.61 11.98 4.59
CA GLY A 115 -4.32 12.82 5.55
C GLY A 115 -5.75 12.33 5.82
N ALA A 116 -6.56 13.19 6.46
CA ALA A 116 -7.96 12.86 6.79
C ALA A 116 -8.90 12.88 5.57
N ARG A 117 -8.60 13.70 4.56
CA ARG A 117 -9.35 13.78 3.29
C ARG A 117 -8.39 13.91 2.13
N LEU A 118 -8.72 13.26 1.02
CA LEU A 118 -8.01 13.46 -0.24
C LEU A 118 -8.27 14.88 -0.73
N THR A 119 -7.20 15.59 -1.10
CA THR A 119 -7.28 16.95 -1.65
C THR A 119 -6.44 17.02 -2.93
N ALA A 120 -6.56 18.11 -3.68
CA ALA A 120 -5.74 18.37 -4.86
C ALA A 120 -4.22 18.33 -4.56
N ALA A 121 -3.83 18.56 -3.30
CA ALA A 121 -2.44 18.51 -2.86
C ALA A 121 -1.94 17.10 -2.50
N THR A 122 -2.81 16.10 -2.38
CA THR A 122 -2.44 14.74 -1.97
C THR A 122 -1.40 14.10 -2.90
N PRO A 123 -1.54 14.12 -4.24
CA PRO A 123 -0.54 13.53 -5.14
C PRO A 123 0.85 14.13 -4.93
N GLY A 124 0.97 15.45 -4.78
CA GLY A 124 2.27 16.09 -4.52
C GLY A 124 2.90 15.69 -3.18
N ARG A 125 2.09 15.44 -2.13
CA ARG A 125 2.60 14.91 -0.85
C ARG A 125 3.07 13.46 -0.98
N LEU A 126 2.32 12.62 -1.71
CA LEU A 126 2.70 11.24 -1.99
C LEU A 126 4.03 11.17 -2.76
N GLY A 127 4.16 11.98 -3.81
CA GLY A 127 5.37 12.03 -4.63
C GLY A 127 6.60 12.41 -3.83
N ARG A 128 6.53 13.48 -3.02
CA ARG A 128 7.63 13.86 -2.12
C ARG A 128 7.98 12.77 -1.12
N THR A 129 6.98 12.06 -0.60
CA THR A 129 7.18 10.98 0.38
C THR A 129 7.94 9.80 -0.24
N LEU A 130 7.53 9.34 -1.44
CA LEU A 130 8.23 8.27 -2.16
C LEU A 130 9.69 8.64 -2.40
N LEU A 131 9.91 9.83 -2.95
CA LEU A 131 11.21 10.27 -3.36
C LEU A 131 12.16 10.49 -2.16
N ALA A 132 11.63 10.93 -1.01
CA ALA A 132 12.39 11.02 0.23
C ALA A 132 12.87 9.65 0.72
N PHE A 133 12.05 8.61 0.64
CA PHE A 133 12.47 7.24 1.00
C PHE A 133 13.43 6.63 -0.03
N ALA A 134 13.24 6.94 -1.30
CA ALA A 134 14.15 6.52 -2.38
C ALA A 134 15.52 7.21 -2.32
N GLY A 135 15.73 8.16 -1.41
CA GLY A 135 17.03 8.78 -1.16
C GLY A 135 17.30 10.06 -1.96
N GLY A 136 16.29 10.62 -2.64
CA GLY A 136 16.41 11.90 -3.30
C GLY A 136 15.96 13.07 -2.42
N SER A 137 16.73 14.16 -2.47
CA SER A 137 16.42 15.41 -1.75
C SER A 137 15.63 16.35 -2.66
N PHE A 138 14.31 16.14 -2.76
CA PHE A 138 13.44 16.98 -3.59
C PHE A 138 12.76 18.04 -2.72
N ARG A 139 13.35 19.24 -2.70
CA ARG A 139 12.82 20.39 -1.94
C ARG A 139 11.75 21.16 -2.71
N GLU A 140 11.66 21.00 -4.03
CA GLU A 140 10.70 21.70 -4.89
C GLU A 140 9.78 20.71 -5.62
N LEU A 141 8.57 21.15 -5.97
CA LEU A 141 7.69 20.43 -6.89
C LEU A 141 8.34 20.48 -8.28
N ASP A 142 9.09 19.44 -8.62
CA ASP A 142 9.63 19.22 -9.95
C ASP A 142 8.85 18.13 -10.69
N ALA A 143 9.20 17.91 -11.96
CA ALA A 143 8.57 16.89 -12.78
C ALA A 143 8.64 15.48 -12.17
N ASN A 144 9.63 15.18 -11.33
CA ASN A 144 9.74 13.89 -10.64
C ASN A 144 8.71 13.78 -9.52
N VAL A 145 8.51 14.83 -8.72
CA VAL A 145 7.48 14.85 -7.67
C VAL A 145 6.09 14.67 -8.28
N GLU A 146 5.81 15.34 -9.40
CA GLU A 146 4.53 15.21 -10.11
C GLU A 146 4.32 13.79 -10.65
N HIS A 147 5.34 13.22 -11.31
CA HIS A 147 5.27 11.86 -11.82
C HIS A 147 5.10 10.82 -10.70
N ALA A 148 5.90 10.92 -9.63
CA ALA A 148 5.80 10.09 -8.44
C ALA A 148 4.39 10.17 -7.82
N GLY A 149 3.86 11.38 -7.71
CA GLY A 149 2.53 11.64 -7.17
C GLY A 149 1.41 11.04 -8.01
N ALA A 150 1.50 11.16 -9.34
CA ALA A 150 0.56 10.56 -10.27
C ALA A 150 0.57 9.03 -10.20
N LEU A 151 1.76 8.43 -10.13
CA LEU A 151 1.95 6.98 -9.98
C LEU A 151 1.28 6.48 -8.69
N LEU A 152 1.59 7.09 -7.55
CA LEU A 152 1.02 6.67 -6.27
C LEU A 152 -0.48 6.97 -6.14
N ALA A 153 -0.97 8.04 -6.77
CA ALA A 153 -2.41 8.31 -6.84
C ALA A 153 -3.15 7.28 -7.71
N ALA A 154 -2.50 6.72 -8.73
CA ALA A 154 -3.03 5.61 -9.51
C ALA A 154 -3.07 4.31 -8.68
N ASP A 155 -1.99 3.97 -7.97
CA ASP A 155 -1.97 2.81 -7.07
C ASP A 155 -3.04 2.92 -5.98
N LEU A 156 -3.24 4.11 -5.40
CA LEU A 156 -4.28 4.34 -4.40
C LEU A 156 -5.69 4.16 -4.97
N ARG A 157 -5.95 4.62 -6.21
CA ARG A 157 -7.23 4.40 -6.89
C ARG A 157 -7.46 2.92 -7.16
N ALA A 158 -6.46 2.23 -7.71
CA ALA A 158 -6.53 0.79 -7.98
C ALA A 158 -6.77 -0.02 -6.70
N ALA A 159 -6.14 0.36 -5.58
CA ALA A 159 -6.38 -0.27 -4.28
C ALA A 159 -7.83 -0.07 -3.80
N ASN A 160 -8.40 1.14 -3.92
CA ASN A 160 -9.80 1.38 -3.54
C ASN A 160 -10.77 0.60 -4.44
N GLU A 161 -10.51 0.54 -5.75
CA GLU A 161 -11.31 -0.25 -6.70
C GLU A 161 -11.27 -1.73 -6.36
N ALA A 162 -10.08 -2.29 -6.10
CA ALA A 162 -9.92 -3.67 -5.68
C ALA A 162 -10.61 -3.97 -4.33
N LEU A 163 -10.56 -3.02 -3.39
CA LEU A 163 -11.25 -3.17 -2.09
C LEU A 163 -12.75 -3.30 -2.31
N ARG A 164 -13.34 -2.43 -3.14
CA ARG A 164 -14.79 -2.46 -3.45
C ARG A 164 -15.21 -3.69 -4.22
N GLU A 165 -14.40 -4.15 -5.17
CA GLU A 165 -14.66 -5.40 -5.91
C GLU A 165 -14.66 -6.62 -4.97
N ILE A 166 -13.75 -6.65 -3.99
CA ILE A 166 -13.53 -7.82 -3.14
C ILE A 166 -14.48 -7.86 -1.94
N PHE A 167 -14.73 -6.71 -1.31
CA PHE A 167 -15.52 -6.59 -0.08
C PHE A 167 -16.94 -6.08 -0.33
N GLY A 168 -17.18 -5.42 -1.47
CA GLY A 168 -18.43 -4.73 -1.80
C GLY A 168 -18.32 -3.22 -1.57
N THR A 169 -19.39 -2.51 -1.91
CA THR A 169 -19.58 -1.10 -1.56
C THR A 169 -20.42 -0.99 -0.29
N ALA A 170 -20.14 0.00 0.57
CA ALA A 170 -20.99 0.28 1.72
C ALA A 170 -22.34 0.80 1.20
N THR A 171 -23.40 0.01 1.33
CA THR A 171 -24.76 0.52 1.21
C THR A 171 -25.05 1.30 2.49
N LEU A 172 -25.07 2.62 2.41
CA LEU A 172 -25.67 3.43 3.46
C LEU A 172 -27.19 3.15 3.48
N PRO A 173 -27.82 2.97 4.65
CA PRO A 173 -29.28 2.97 4.75
C PRO A 173 -29.81 4.35 4.32
N GLU A 174 -30.86 4.38 3.51
CA GLU A 174 -31.65 5.58 3.22
C GLU A 174 -32.32 6.14 4.49
#